data_AF-A0A261AWK7-F1
#
_entry.id   AF-A0A261AWK7-F1
#
_cell.length_a   1.000
_cell.length_b   1.000
_cell.length_c   1.000
_cell.angle_alpha   90.00
_cell.angle_beta   90.00
_cell.angle_gamma   90.00
#
_symmetry.space_group_name_H-M   'P 1'
#
loop_
_entity.id
_entity.type
_entity.pdbx_description
1 polymer ?
#
loop_
_entity_poly.entity_id
_entity_poly.type
_entity_poly.pdbx_seq_one_letter_code
_entity_poly.pdbx_strand_id
1 'polypeptide(L)'
;MFAVPALPALEPLISFQEYSQMKRKLGSFNRFKEHPRASLPELKTYVDHIEFLLGLADTCRRLLATKENLEYLKEIRRKLKVLENVMIQVVLRGERLEDVLQNQEK
;
A
#
# COMPACT_ATOMS: atom_id res chain seq x y z
N MET A 1 -31.24 -12.27 -36.05
CA MET A 1 -30.34 -11.30 -35.38
C MET A 1 -29.71 -12.03 -34.20
N PHE A 2 -28.42 -12.35 -34.26
CA PHE A 2 -27.74 -12.98 -33.13
C PHE A 2 -27.48 -11.91 -32.07
N ALA A 3 -28.07 -12.07 -30.89
CA ALA A 3 -27.78 -11.23 -29.74
C ALA A 3 -26.32 -11.45 -29.36
N VAL A 4 -25.49 -10.41 -29.54
CA VAL A 4 -24.13 -10.39 -29.00
C VAL A 4 -24.27 -10.42 -27.48
N PRO A 5 -23.75 -11.44 -26.77
CA PRO A 5 -23.78 -11.42 -25.32
C PRO A 5 -22.96 -10.21 -24.87
N ALA A 6 -23.61 -9.30 -24.14
CA ALA A 6 -22.93 -8.17 -23.51
C ALA A 6 -21.81 -8.74 -22.65
N LEU A 7 -20.55 -8.43 -23.00
CA LEU A 7 -19.40 -8.76 -22.16
C LEU A 7 -19.66 -8.21 -20.76
N PRO A 8 -19.43 -8.99 -19.68
CA PRO A 8 -19.62 -8.49 -18.33
C PRO A 8 -18.73 -7.26 -18.16
N ALA A 9 -19.37 -6.11 -17.86
CA ALA A 9 -18.65 -4.89 -17.62
C ALA A 9 -17.69 -5.13 -16.45
N LEU A 10 -16.40 -5.09 -16.72
CA LEU A 10 -15.40 -5.26 -15.67
C LEU A 10 -15.53 -4.10 -14.69
N GLU A 11 -15.70 -4.44 -13.42
CA GLU A 11 -15.77 -3.45 -12.37
C GLU A 11 -14.40 -2.78 -12.16
N PRO A 12 -14.34 -1.56 -11.60
CA PRO A 12 -13.10 -0.96 -11.17
C PRO A 12 -12.35 -1.87 -10.18
N LEU A 13 -11.02 -1.91 -10.28
CA LEU A 13 -10.17 -2.76 -9.44
C LEU A 13 -10.32 -2.47 -7.94
N ILE A 14 -10.62 -1.22 -7.58
CA ILE A 14 -10.98 -0.83 -6.21
C ILE A 14 -12.26 0.01 -6.18
N SER A 15 -13.03 -0.20 -5.12
CA SER A 15 -14.20 0.62 -4.82
C SER A 15 -13.81 2.06 -4.46
N PHE A 16 -14.77 2.98 -4.54
CA PHE A 16 -14.55 4.36 -4.09
C PHE A 16 -14.24 4.43 -2.58
N GLN A 17 -14.83 3.54 -1.78
CA GLN A 17 -14.57 3.48 -0.35
C GLN A 17 -13.12 3.08 -0.06
N GLU A 18 -12.60 2.04 -0.73
CA GLU A 18 -11.20 1.61 -0.60
C GLU A 18 -10.24 2.70 -1.08
N TYR A 19 -10.55 3.38 -2.19
CA TYR A 19 -9.78 4.52 -2.66
C TYR A 19 -9.69 5.63 -1.61
N SER A 20 -10.83 6.01 -1.02
CA SER A 20 -10.89 7.03 0.04
C SER A 20 -10.08 6.62 1.27
N GLN A 21 -10.14 5.34 1.66
CA GLN A 21 -9.34 4.81 2.76
C GLN A 21 -7.83 4.90 2.48
N MET A 22 -7.38 4.53 1.26
CA MET A 22 -5.97 4.65 0.89
C MET A 22 -5.50 6.11 0.88
N LYS A 23 -6.31 7.04 0.38
CA LYS A 23 -6.00 8.48 0.42
C LYS A 23 -5.93 9.03 1.84
N ARG A 24 -6.85 8.64 2.73
CA ARG A 24 -6.78 9.00 4.15
C ARG A 24 -5.52 8.45 4.80
N LYS A 25 -5.15 7.21 4.47
CA LYS A 25 -3.93 6.57 4.96
C LYS A 25 -2.67 7.30 4.51
N LEU A 26 -2.62 7.74 3.25
CA LEU A 26 -1.55 8.61 2.74
C LEU A 26 -1.46 9.92 3.53
N GLY A 27 -2.61 10.54 3.83
CA GLY A 27 -2.66 11.73 4.68
C GLY A 27 -2.10 11.49 6.08
N SER A 28 -2.47 10.38 6.72
CA SER A 28 -1.90 9.98 8.02
C SER A 28 -0.41 9.65 7.93
N PHE A 29 0.02 9.02 6.84
CA PHE A 29 1.42 8.67 6.60
C PHE A 29 2.29 9.92 6.43
N ASN A 30 1.79 10.97 5.78
CA ASN A 30 2.49 12.24 5.68
C ASN A 30 2.78 12.87 7.05
N ARG A 31 1.82 12.80 7.99
CA ARG A 31 2.06 13.22 9.38
C ARG A 31 3.06 12.31 10.10
N PHE A 32 3.01 11.02 9.82
CA PHE A 32 3.96 10.06 10.38
C PHE A 32 5.41 10.34 9.94
N LYS A 33 5.62 10.82 8.71
CA LYS A 33 6.94 11.23 8.21
C LYS A 33 7.55 12.40 9.00
N GLU A 34 6.74 13.22 9.65
CA GLU A 34 7.20 14.34 10.50
C GLU A 34 7.79 13.83 11.84
N HIS A 35 7.62 12.55 12.17
CA HIS A 35 8.20 11.97 13.38
C HIS A 35 9.75 11.96 13.29
N PRO A 36 10.49 12.39 14.33
CA PRO A 36 11.96 12.50 14.27
C PRO A 36 12.67 11.20 13.87
N ARG A 37 12.14 10.06 14.31
CA ARG A 37 12.66 8.73 13.93
C ARG A 37 12.34 8.32 12.50
N ALA A 38 11.27 8.84 11.89
CA ALA A 38 10.96 8.54 10.49
C ALA A 38 11.96 9.22 9.53
N SER A 39 12.69 10.24 10.00
CA SER A 39 13.75 10.91 9.24
C SER A 39 15.10 10.18 9.28
N LEU A 40 15.20 9.02 9.92
CA LEU A 40 16.42 8.22 9.93
C LEU A 40 16.78 7.79 8.50
N PRO A 41 18.05 7.89 8.09
CA PRO A 41 18.47 7.60 6.72
C PRO A 41 18.20 6.13 6.33
N GLU A 42 18.31 5.22 7.29
CA GLU A 42 18.03 3.79 7.12
C GLU A 42 16.56 3.50 6.75
N LEU A 43 15.64 4.37 7.20
CA LEU A 43 14.21 4.23 6.95
C LEU A 43 13.76 4.92 5.66
N LYS A 44 14.60 5.75 5.05
CA LYS A 44 14.24 6.54 3.86
C LYS A 44 13.66 5.67 2.75
N THR A 45 14.32 4.56 2.45
CA THR A 45 13.85 3.61 1.42
C THR A 45 12.48 3.05 1.77
N TYR A 46 12.23 2.68 3.02
CA TYR A 46 10.93 2.15 3.47
C TYR A 46 9.83 3.20 3.38
N VAL A 47 10.15 4.44 3.75
CA VAL A 47 9.24 5.58 3.66
C VAL A 47 8.84 5.85 2.20
N ASP A 48 9.83 5.92 1.31
CA ASP A 48 9.62 6.15 -0.12
C ASP A 48 8.77 5.03 -0.74
N HIS A 49 8.98 3.76 -0.34
CA HIS A 49 8.18 2.64 -0.80
C HIS A 49 6.72 2.71 -0.32
N ILE A 50 6.46 3.07 0.94
CA ILE A 50 5.08 3.22 1.43
C ILE A 50 4.38 4.35 0.70
N GLU A 51 5.06 5.49 0.50
CA GLU A 51 4.51 6.62 -0.24
C GLU A 51 4.16 6.24 -1.68
N PHE A 52 5.06 5.53 -2.36
CA PHE A 52 4.80 5.00 -3.69
C PHE A 52 3.58 4.07 -3.73
N LEU A 53 3.53 3.07 -2.83
CA LEU A 53 2.43 2.09 -2.79
C LEU A 53 1.07 2.74 -2.47
N LEU A 54 1.04 3.74 -1.58
CA LEU A 54 -0.18 4.50 -1.30
C LEU A 54 -0.55 5.44 -2.46
N GLY A 55 0.45 5.96 -3.19
CA GLY A 55 0.28 6.76 -4.39
C GLY A 55 -0.37 5.98 -5.54
N LEU A 56 -0.20 4.65 -5.60
CA LEU A 56 -0.85 3.79 -6.59
C LEU A 56 -2.38 3.76 -6.48
N ALA A 57 -2.98 4.31 -5.42
CA ALA A 57 -4.43 4.36 -5.26
C ALA A 57 -5.17 4.97 -6.47
N ASP A 58 -4.61 6.03 -7.09
CA ASP A 58 -5.21 6.64 -8.27
C ASP A 58 -5.16 5.70 -9.49
N THR A 59 -4.05 4.99 -9.66
CA THR A 59 -3.87 3.97 -10.71
C THR A 59 -4.85 2.83 -10.50
N CYS A 60 -4.92 2.27 -9.28
CA CYS A 60 -5.84 1.20 -8.94
C CYS A 60 -7.31 1.60 -9.18
N ARG A 61 -7.68 2.86 -8.97
CA ARG A 61 -9.06 3.32 -9.22
C ARG A 61 -9.43 3.34 -10.71
N ARG A 62 -8.44 3.53 -11.60
CA ARG A 62 -8.62 3.59 -13.06
C ARG A 62 -8.51 2.22 -13.74
N LEU A 63 -7.87 1.26 -13.09
CA LEU A 63 -7.72 -0.10 -13.60
C LEU A 63 -9.02 -0.90 -13.42
N LEU A 64 -9.21 -1.87 -14.32
CA LEU A 64 -10.30 -2.83 -14.25
C LEU A 64 -9.90 -4.05 -13.41
N ALA A 65 -10.87 -4.69 -12.79
CA ALA A 65 -10.72 -5.88 -11.96
C ALA A 65 -10.46 -7.15 -12.79
N THR A 66 -9.33 -7.19 -13.50
CA THR A 66 -8.83 -8.41 -14.13
C THR A 66 -8.21 -9.32 -13.06
N LYS A 67 -8.13 -10.64 -13.33
CA LYS A 67 -7.50 -11.60 -12.40
C LYS A 67 -6.09 -11.17 -12.01
N GLU A 68 -5.30 -10.78 -13.01
CA GLU A 68 -3.94 -10.29 -12.85
C GLU A 68 -3.87 -9.02 -11.99
N ASN A 69 -4.72 -8.01 -12.27
CA ASN A 69 -4.75 -6.79 -11.46
C ASN A 69 -5.18 -7.04 -10.02
N LEU A 70 -6.07 -8.00 -9.78
CA LEU A 70 -6.50 -8.40 -8.44
C LEU A 70 -5.38 -9.11 -7.67
N GLU A 71 -4.57 -9.93 -8.34
CA GLU A 71 -3.38 -10.54 -7.74
C GLU A 71 -2.33 -9.48 -7.41
N TYR A 72 -2.03 -8.57 -8.33
CA TYR A 72 -1.13 -7.44 -8.06
C TYR A 72 -1.62 -6.57 -6.89
N LEU A 73 -2.92 -6.29 -6.81
CA LEU A 73 -3.49 -5.55 -5.69
C LEU A 73 -3.30 -6.28 -4.36
N LYS A 74 -3.48 -7.62 -4.34
CA LYS A 74 -3.22 -8.43 -3.14
C LYS A 74 -1.76 -8.38 -2.72
N GLU A 75 -0.83 -8.45 -3.67
CA GLU A 75 0.60 -8.33 -3.38
C GLU A 75 0.97 -6.95 -2.84
N ILE A 76 0.46 -5.88 -3.46
CA ILE A 76 0.65 -4.49 -3.00
C ILE A 76 0.15 -4.36 -1.55
N ARG A 77 -1.05 -4.88 -1.25
CA ARG A 77 -1.62 -4.84 0.11
C ARG A 77 -0.76 -5.60 1.12
N ARG A 78 -0.23 -6.77 0.74
CA ARG A 78 0.68 -7.55 1.59
C ARG A 78 1.97 -6.78 1.87
N LYS A 79 2.63 -6.29 0.82
CA LYS A 79 3.89 -5.51 0.94
C LYS A 79 3.68 -4.27 1.79
N LEU A 80 2.60 -3.52 1.54
CA LEU A 80 2.26 -2.33 2.32
C LEU A 80 2.08 -2.67 3.81
N LYS A 81 1.38 -3.77 4.14
CA LYS A 81 1.18 -4.18 5.54
C LYS A 81 2.50 -4.53 6.24
N VAL A 82 3.42 -5.21 5.54
CA VAL A 82 4.75 -5.54 6.09
C VAL A 82 5.52 -4.26 6.37
N LEU A 83 5.63 -3.36 5.39
CA LEU A 83 6.34 -2.09 5.54
C LEU A 83 5.76 -1.24 6.67
N GLU A 84 4.43 -1.16 6.77
CA GLU A 84 3.77 -0.43 7.87
C GLU A 84 4.10 -1.01 9.24
N ASN A 85 4.14 -2.35 9.37
CA ASN A 85 4.50 -2.98 10.62
C ASN A 85 5.95 -2.67 11.02
N VAL A 86 6.87 -2.73 10.06
CA VAL A 86 8.27 -2.34 10.26
C VAL A 86 8.35 -0.89 10.73
N MET A 87 7.66 0.02 10.06
CA MET A 87 7.67 1.44 10.43
C MET A 87 7.06 1.67 11.83
N ILE A 88 5.98 0.97 12.18
CA ILE A 88 5.40 1.06 13.53
C ILE A 88 6.41 0.59 14.59
N GLN A 89 7.09 -0.52 14.36
CA GLN A 89 8.08 -1.04 15.31
C GLN A 89 9.29 -0.12 15.46
N VAL A 90 9.88 0.33 14.35
CA VAL A 90 11.09 1.16 14.42
C VAL A 90 10.78 2.59 14.87
N VAL A 91 9.76 3.23 14.31
CA VAL A 91 9.48 4.65 14.58
C VAL A 91 8.74 4.84 15.89
N LEU A 92 7.65 4.10 16.11
CA LEU A 92 6.78 4.30 17.29
C LEU A 92 7.26 3.51 18.50
N ARG A 93 7.70 2.26 18.32
CA ARG A 93 8.20 1.44 19.46
C ARG A 93 9.68 1.65 19.74
N GLY A 94 10.44 2.13 18.77
CA GLY A 94 11.88 2.38 18.95
C GLY A 94 12.75 1.15 18.88
N GLU A 95 12.25 0.08 18.26
CA GLU A 95 13.04 -1.11 17.97
C GLU A 95 14.12 -0.78 16.93
N ARG A 96 15.23 -1.53 16.92
CA ARG A 96 16.25 -1.36 15.88
C ARG A 96 15.77 -1.99 14.58
N LEU A 97 16.10 -1.38 13.45
CA LEU A 97 15.68 -1.87 12.14
C LEU A 97 16.17 -3.30 11.89
N GLU A 98 17.41 -3.61 12.26
CA GLU A 98 18.03 -4.92 12.11
C GLU A 98 17.24 -6.03 12.81
N ASP A 99 16.86 -5.80 14.08
CA ASP A 99 16.08 -6.76 14.89
C ASP A 99 14.69 -6.99 14.28
N VAL A 100 14.07 -5.93 13.76
CA VAL A 100 12.75 -5.99 13.13
C VAL A 100 12.83 -6.78 11.81
N LEU A 101 13.85 -6.56 10.99
CA LEU A 101 14.00 -7.26 9.71
C LEU A 101 14.28 -8.75 9.91
N GLN A 102 15.13 -9.13 10.87
CA GLN A 102 15.37 -10.54 11.20
C GLN A 102 14.11 -11.27 11.67
N ASN A 103 13.18 -10.55 12.31
CA ASN A 103 11.90 -11.10 12.74
C ASN A 103 10.86 -11.21 11.61
N GLN A 104 11.06 -10.54 10.47
CA GLN A 104 10.18 -10.66 9.30
C GLN A 104 10.61 -11.81 8.36
N GLU A 105 11.85 -12.29 8.46
CA GLU A 105 12.38 -13.40 7.66
C GLU A 105 12.16 -14.79 8.27
N LYS A 106 11.63 -14.86 9.50
CA LYS A 106 11.22 -16.10 10.18
C LYS A 106 9.74 -16.39 9.99
#